data_AF-A0A351X9Q0-F1
#
_entry.id   AF-A0A351X9Q0-F1
#
_cell.length_a   1.000
_cell.length_b   1.000
_cell.length_c   1.000
_cell.angle_alpha   90.00
_cell.angle_beta   90.00
_cell.angle_gamma   90.00
#
_symmetry.space_group_name_H-M   'P 1'
#
loop_
_entity.id
_entity.type
_entity.pdbx_description
1 polymer ?
#
loop_
_entity_poly.entity_id
_entity_poly.type
_entity_poly.pdbx_seq_one_letter_code
_entity_poly.pdbx_strand_id
1 'polypeptide(L)' 'MTEIKSLNFDELDNELLSLGLPKFRTGQIFSWLHEKGVMSFDEMSNLSKDLRQKLSEKYYIAPLCIEEKYVSK' A
#
# COMPACT_ATOMS: atom_id res chain seq x y z
N MET A 1 -2.82 -11.00 7.41
CA MET A 1 -2.56 -9.63 6.93
C MET A 1 -1.33 -9.69 6.07
N THR A 2 -1.41 -9.21 4.83
CA THR A 2 -0.31 -9.27 3.84
C THR A 2 0.29 -7.86 3.67
N GLU A 3 1.59 -7.75 3.45
CA GLU A 3 2.21 -6.45 3.22
C GLU A 3 1.96 -5.93 1.80
N ILE A 4 1.31 -4.77 1.68
CA ILE A 4 0.94 -4.23 0.36
C ILE A 4 2.15 -3.75 -0.46
N LYS A 5 3.24 -3.34 0.20
CA LYS A 5 4.50 -2.96 -0.46
C LYS A 5 5.25 -4.14 -1.04
N SER A 6 4.98 -5.36 -0.56
CA SER A 6 5.59 -6.57 -1.08
C SER A 6 4.88 -7.09 -2.33
N LEU A 7 3.70 -6.55 -2.67
CA LEU A 7 2.93 -6.95 -3.84
C LEU A 7 3.42 -6.23 -5.10
N ASN A 8 3.53 -6.97 -6.20
CA ASN A 8 3.78 -6.38 -7.50
C ASN A 8 2.54 -5.63 -8.01
N PHE A 9 2.73 -4.74 -8.98
CA PHE A 9 1.65 -3.98 -9.61
C PHE A 9 0.50 -4.88 -10.09
N ASP A 10 0.81 -6.03 -10.70
CA ASP A 10 -0.20 -6.97 -11.24
C ASP A 10 -0.99 -7.68 -10.13
N GLU A 11 -0.34 -8.05 -9.02
CA GLU A 11 -1.01 -8.66 -7.86
C GLU A 11 -1.92 -7.65 -7.17
N LEU A 12 -1.40 -6.43 -6.98
CA LEU A 12 -2.18 -5.31 -6.45
C LEU A 12 -3.39 -5.02 -7.34
N ASP A 13 -3.21 -5.08 -8.66
CA ASP A 13 -4.28 -4.86 -9.63
C ASP A 13 -5.39 -5.91 -9.51
N ASN A 14 -5.02 -7.19 -9.47
CA ASN A 14 -5.97 -8.29 -9.33
C ASN A 14 -6.73 -8.23 -8.00
N GLU A 15 -6.05 -7.90 -6.91
CA GLU A 15 -6.69 -7.76 -5.61
C GLU A 15 -7.65 -6.56 -5.57
N LEU A 16 -7.27 -5.42 -6.15
CA LEU A 16 -8.14 -4.26 -6.29
C LEU A 16 -9.34 -4.56 -7.19
N LEU A 17 -9.13 -5.25 -8.31
CA LEU A 17 -10.20 -5.75 -9.19
C LEU A 17 -11.18 -6.65 -8.43
N SER A 18 -10.66 -7.58 -7.63
CA SER A 18 -11.44 -8.50 -6.79
C SER A 18 -12.26 -7.75 -5.72
N LEU A 19 -11.75 -6.61 -5.26
CA LEU A 19 -12.45 -5.68 -4.36
C LEU A 19 -13.48 -4.77 -5.07
N GLY A 20 -13.63 -4.90 -6.40
CA GLY A 20 -14.52 -4.07 -7.22
C GLY A 20 -13.95 -2.69 -7.55
N LEU A 21 -12.62 -2.54 -7.47
CA LEU A 21 -11.93 -1.28 -7.72
C LEU A 21 -11.32 -1.27 -9.12
N PRO A 22 -11.33 -0.11 -9.79
CA PRO A 22 -10.81 0.00 -11.13
C PRO A 22 -9.28 0.07 -11.15
N LYS A 23 -8.65 -0.51 -12.19
CA LYS A 23 -7.20 -0.61 -12.37
C LYS A 23 -6.42 0.71 -12.24
N PHE A 24 -7.06 1.84 -12.57
CA PHE A 24 -6.40 3.15 -12.44
C PHE A 24 -6.11 3.51 -10.97
N ARG A 25 -6.88 2.97 -10.01
CA ARG A 25 -6.59 3.14 -8.58
C ARG A 25 -5.37 2.36 -8.14
N THR A 26 -5.09 1.22 -8.78
CA THR A 26 -3.84 0.46 -8.58
C THR A 26 -2.64 1.36 -8.81
N GLY A 27 -2.61 2.08 -9.92
CA GLY A 27 -1.56 3.05 -10.22
C GLY A 27 -1.43 4.16 -9.18
N GLN A 28 -2.55 4.72 -8.70
CA GLN A 28 -2.51 5.71 -7.63
C GLN A 28 -1.89 5.14 -6.34
N ILE A 29 -2.36 3.97 -5.88
CA ILE A 29 -1.86 3.34 -4.65
C ILE A 29 -0.39 2.99 -4.83
N PHE A 30 -0.01 2.42 -5.96
CA PHE A 30 1.37 2.06 -6.28
C PHE A 30 2.30 3.28 -6.25
N SER A 31 1.90 4.42 -6.86
CA SER A 31 2.64 5.68 -6.72
C SER A 31 2.69 6.15 -5.27
N TRP A 32 1.61 6.06 -4.48
CA TRP A 32 1.69 6.43 -3.06
C TRP A 32 2.67 5.55 -2.27
N LEU A 33 2.75 4.26 -2.58
CA LEU A 33 3.64 3.31 -1.91
C LEU A 33 5.11 3.46 -2.34
N HIS A 34 5.37 3.60 -3.65
CA HIS A 34 6.72 3.68 -4.22
C HIS A 34 7.28 5.10 -4.32
N GLU A 35 6.46 6.08 -4.71
CA GLU A 35 6.88 7.46 -4.95
C GLU A 35 6.80 8.29 -3.67
N LYS A 36 5.66 8.25 -2.96
CA LYS A 36 5.46 9.00 -1.71
C LYS A 36 5.98 8.27 -0.48
N GLY A 37 6.10 6.94 -0.53
CA GLY A 37 6.55 6.14 0.60
C GLY A 37 5.62 6.20 1.82
N VAL A 38 4.30 6.27 1.61
CA VAL A 38 3.35 6.38 2.73
C VAL A 38 3.47 5.19 3.69
N MET A 39 3.13 5.44 4.95
CA MET A 39 3.17 4.46 6.03
C MET A 39 1.77 4.04 6.47
N SER A 40 0.73 4.70 5.97
CA SER A 40 -0.65 4.36 6.30
C SER A 40 -1.61 4.69 5.16
N PHE A 41 -2.67 3.88 5.03
CA PHE A 41 -3.75 4.14 4.08
C PHE A 41 -4.46 5.46 4.36
N ASP A 42 -4.36 5.96 5.59
CA ASP A 42 -4.96 7.23 5.99
C ASP A 42 -4.30 8.46 5.35
N GLU A 43 -3.01 8.35 5.00
CA GLU A 43 -2.27 9.41 4.28
C GLU A 43 -2.72 9.53 2.82
N MET A 44 -3.33 8.49 2.27
CA MET A 44 -3.81 8.47 0.89
C MET A 44 -5.13 9.23 0.79
N SER A 45 -5.11 10.57 0.82
CA SER A 45 -6.28 11.47 0.72
C SER A 45 -7.12 11.29 -0.55
N ASN A 46 -6.59 10.62 -1.57
CA ASN A 46 -7.32 10.26 -2.79
C ASN A 46 -8.20 8.99 -2.65
N LEU A 47 -8.12 8.27 -1.53
CA LEU A 47 -8.95 7.09 -1.26
C LEU A 47 -10.13 7.43 -0.34
N SER A 48 -11.30 6.88 -0.65
CA SER A 48 -12.47 6.96 0.22
C SER A 48 -12.25 6.16 1.51
N LYS A 49 -12.93 6.56 2.60
CA LYS A 49 -12.84 5.87 3.90
C LYS A 49 -13.15 4.35 3.83
N ASP A 50 -14.19 3.96 3.10
CA ASP A 50 -14.57 2.54 2.90
C ASP A 50 -13.41 1.70 2.31
N LEU A 51 -12.71 2.30 1.35
CA LEU A 51 -11.58 1.71 0.64
C LEU A 51 -10.38 1.52 1.56
N ARG A 52 -10.10 2.53 2.39
CA ARG A 52 -9.02 2.46 3.39
C ARG A 52 -9.31 1.38 4.43
N GLN A 53 -10.55 1.21 4.87
CA GLN A 53 -10.91 0.13 5.78
C GLN A 53 -10.69 -1.23 5.15
N LYS A 54 -11.24 -1.49 3.95
CA LYS A 54 -11.03 -2.76 3.24
C LYS A 54 -9.56 -3.09 3.04
N LEU A 55 -8.78 -2.09 2.63
CA LEU A 55 -7.34 -2.22 2.46
C LEU A 55 -6.64 -2.49 3.79
N SER A 56 -6.99 -1.78 4.86
CA SER A 56 -6.40 -1.96 6.19
C SER A 56 -6.80 -3.26 6.89
N GLU A 57 -7.93 -3.88 6.51
CA GLU A 57 -8.36 -5.18 7.02
C GLU A 57 -7.59 -6.33 6.36
N LYS A 58 -7.37 -6.24 5.03
CA LYS A 58 -6.66 -7.28 4.27
C LYS A 58 -5.14 -7.10 4.28
N TYR A 59 -4.70 -5.87 4.11
CA TYR A 59 -3.29 -5.51 3.97
C TYR A 59 -2.87 -4.53 5.05
N TYR A 60 -1.56 -4.46 5.24
CA TYR A 60 -0.93 -3.44 6.06
C TYR A 60 0.23 -2.84 5.27
N ILE A 61 0.55 -1.60 5.62
CA ILE A 61 1.76 -0.94 5.15
C ILE A 61 2.75 -1.08 6.30
N ALA A 62 3.79 -1.89 6.10
CA ALA A 62 4.89 -1.88 7.06
C ALA A 62 5.54 -0.48 6.99
N PRO A 63 5.60 0.27 8.11
CA PRO A 63 6.53 1.38 8.16
C PRO A 63 7.89 0.75 7.92
N LEU A 64 8.66 1.30 6.98
CA LEU A 64 10.10 1.06 6.92
C LEU A 64 10.67 1.64 8.21
N CYS A 65 10.52 0.91 9.31
CA CYS A 65 11.42 1.05 10.42
C CYS A 65 12.74 0.60 9.81
N ILE A 66 13.66 1.54 9.61
CA ILE A 66 15.04 1.21 9.30
C ILE A 66 15.54 0.46 10.53
N GLU A 67 15.23 -0.83 10.62
CA GLU A 67 15.92 -1.74 11.52
C GLU A 67 17.32 -1.86 10.93
N GLU A 68 18.24 -1.25 11.68
CA GLU A 68 19.68 -1.42 11.56
C GLU A 68 20.36 -0.65 10.41
N LYS A 69 20.61 0.65 10.67
CA LYS A 69 21.92 1.20 10.32
C LYS A 69 22.99 0.40 11.07
N TYR A 70 23.54 -0.64 10.45
CA TYR A 70 24.81 -1.21 10.87
C TYR A 70 25.91 -0.19 10.50
N VAL A 71 26.20 0.72 11.43
CA VAL A 71 27.36 1.59 11.30
C VAL A 71 28.58 0.73 11.60
N SER A 72 29.27 0.26 10.56
CA SER A 72 30.60 -0.33 10.74
C SER A 72 31.52 0.72 11.37
N LYS A 73 32.04 0.41 12.55
CA LYS A 73 33.00 1.22 13.29
C LYS A 73 34.43 0.84 12.92
#